data_AF-A0A419HAF6-F1
#
_entry.id   AF-A0A419HAF6-F1
#
_cell.length_a   1.000
_cell.length_b   1.000
_cell.length_c   1.000
_cell.angle_alpha   90.00
_cell.angle_beta   90.00
_cell.angle_gamma   90.00
#
_symmetry.space_group_name_H-M   'P 1'
#
loop_
_entity.id
_entity.type
_entity.pdbx_description
1 polymer ?
#
loop_
_entity_poly.entity_id
_entity_poly.type
_entity_poly.pdbx_seq_one_letter_code
_entity_poly.pdbx_strand_id
1 'polypeptide(L)'
;MRRIINRHPGPCRLCGQDVDAQQGHAVQDTQGARWEVEHQTPCPPNPHNPANAPTWTIGGGEHYGTERFEPGCTSRQQWRTGRGGPEADTVPGGVVLFEQGGQREVSGIITVVTAEERFYREDGMSFGVGDDTGFYFSAQVRAATAQEAAEVLDTEADQRARAELTARTERLLGWRYGRRVTDSEYPPKGDPALAVLDGLPQVPIRPHDDRPLHGDRLYLDEPGGWLWTVVHNGMDGDDWSFNNVPGHIVRRHPLTDERRQLVTDLTARYASTAEWQRAGIPENVARILIAAGITLQAITSYSTSVLVGTEADAHAYLARDEDAWQAAGWRWGRGGKWPASDAARLADAGITCDRAGLLRETGHDTVEKILAAEPPQLPDTGGRYILRDGRLGYLTEVTDDPVVAQAQLNRDPHTWAGWSHTAGVTAVHVAGHRSRSGWQLWSDGELTIGGWRPADYTAPKPASLPAQVVQVLDMLVAANNFDPADRPFWQPLLTTATYTKQQLDSDKDHRGGSGEEAELLRHDMVLDDQSVVTFWTVRAGWWHLGEDGDAGEDSWISTSESGARQVYREQRPKKRSAPMR
;
A
#
# COMPACT_ATOMS: atom_id res chain seq x y z
N MET A 1 -44.46 -33.15 9.29
CA MET A 1 -43.93 -31.77 9.31
C MET A 1 -45.07 -30.80 9.56
N ARG A 2 -44.90 -29.87 10.51
CA ARG A 2 -45.86 -28.79 10.73
C ARG A 2 -45.59 -27.69 9.71
N ARG A 3 -46.64 -27.22 9.03
CA ARG A 3 -46.59 -26.09 8.08
C ARG A 3 -47.47 -24.98 8.63
N ILE A 4 -46.94 -23.77 8.74
CA ILE A 4 -47.68 -22.55 9.09
C ILE A 4 -47.36 -21.48 8.05
N ILE A 5 -48.17 -20.44 7.90
CA ILE A 5 -47.82 -19.32 7.02
C ILE A 5 -46.52 -18.66 7.51
N ASN A 6 -45.57 -18.38 6.61
CA ASN A 6 -44.32 -17.72 7.00
C ASN A 6 -44.61 -16.28 7.45
N ARG A 7 -44.14 -15.91 8.65
CA ARG A 7 -44.31 -14.54 9.17
C ARG A 7 -43.21 -13.59 8.73
N HIS A 8 -42.06 -14.14 8.36
CA HIS A 8 -40.88 -13.40 7.93
C HIS A 8 -40.51 -13.83 6.52
N PRO A 9 -40.00 -12.89 5.70
CA PRO A 9 -39.42 -13.27 4.42
C PRO A 9 -38.20 -14.16 4.65
N GLY A 10 -37.89 -15.00 3.68
CA GLY A 10 -36.68 -15.80 3.71
C GLY A 10 -36.56 -16.69 2.48
N PRO A 11 -35.36 -17.24 2.24
CA PRO A 11 -35.11 -18.10 1.09
C PRO A 11 -35.91 -19.40 1.24
N CYS A 12 -36.57 -19.81 0.16
CA CYS A 12 -37.24 -21.08 0.07
C CYS A 12 -36.22 -22.21 0.23
N ARG A 13 -36.42 -23.13 1.16
CA ARG A 13 -35.55 -24.30 1.42
C ARG A 13 -35.41 -25.26 0.23
N LEU A 14 -36.32 -25.18 -0.73
CA LEU A 14 -36.34 -26.06 -1.90
C LEU A 14 -35.67 -25.43 -3.12
N CYS A 15 -35.88 -24.14 -3.37
CA CYS A 15 -35.36 -23.47 -4.57
C CYS A 15 -34.43 -22.28 -4.29
N GLY A 16 -34.21 -21.90 -3.04
CA GLY A 16 -33.36 -20.78 -2.63
C GLY A 16 -33.90 -19.38 -2.92
N GLN A 17 -35.00 -19.25 -3.67
CA GLN A 17 -35.58 -17.94 -3.96
C GLN A 17 -36.24 -17.32 -2.74
N ASP A 18 -36.14 -16.01 -2.61
CA ASP A 18 -36.82 -15.27 -1.54
C ASP A 18 -38.33 -15.43 -1.64
N VAL A 19 -38.93 -15.80 -0.52
CA VAL A 19 -40.37 -15.85 -0.35
C VAL A 19 -40.75 -14.75 0.61
N ASP A 20 -41.52 -13.78 0.12
CA ASP A 20 -42.03 -12.68 0.93
C ASP A 20 -42.83 -13.20 2.13
N ALA A 21 -42.92 -12.38 3.19
CA ALA A 21 -43.77 -12.68 4.33
C ALA A 21 -45.21 -12.95 3.86
N GLN A 22 -45.82 -14.00 4.42
CA GLN A 22 -47.18 -14.45 4.12
C GLN A 22 -47.42 -15.06 2.73
N GLN A 23 -46.41 -15.11 1.85
CA GLN A 23 -46.49 -15.72 0.51
C GLN A 23 -45.99 -17.17 0.48
N GLY A 24 -45.59 -17.70 1.65
CA GLY A 24 -45.01 -19.03 1.82
C GLY A 24 -45.57 -19.78 3.04
N HIS A 25 -44.95 -20.92 3.30
CA HIS A 25 -45.07 -21.68 4.53
C HIS A 25 -43.74 -21.66 5.26
N ALA A 26 -43.75 -21.37 6.57
CA ALA A 26 -42.69 -21.81 7.45
C ALA A 26 -42.94 -23.30 7.76
N VAL A 27 -41.98 -24.14 7.40
CA VAL A 27 -41.99 -25.58 7.58
C VAL A 27 -40.96 -25.91 8.64
N GLN A 28 -41.40 -26.60 9.69
CA GLN A 28 -40.48 -27.08 10.71
C GLN A 28 -39.71 -28.29 10.16
N ASP A 29 -38.38 -28.28 10.29
CA ASP A 29 -37.52 -29.38 9.83
C ASP A 29 -37.89 -30.73 10.48
N THR A 30 -37.35 -31.82 9.96
CA THR A 30 -37.62 -33.17 10.48
C THR A 30 -37.16 -33.39 11.92
N GLN A 31 -36.25 -32.56 12.43
CA GLN A 31 -35.70 -32.65 13.79
C GLN A 31 -36.43 -31.72 14.77
N GLY A 32 -37.39 -30.93 14.31
CA GLY A 32 -38.17 -29.98 15.12
C GLY A 32 -37.41 -28.72 15.51
N ALA A 33 -36.15 -28.55 15.08
CA ALA A 33 -35.25 -27.53 15.62
C ALA A 33 -35.27 -26.22 14.81
N ARG A 34 -35.49 -26.29 13.49
CA ARG A 34 -35.46 -25.13 12.59
C ARG A 34 -36.80 -24.93 11.90
N TRP A 35 -37.13 -23.67 11.63
CA TRP A 35 -38.19 -23.29 10.69
C TRP A 35 -37.55 -22.79 9.40
N GLU A 36 -37.96 -23.36 8.29
CA GLU A 36 -37.46 -23.02 6.95
C GLU A 36 -38.63 -22.55 6.09
N VAL A 37 -38.39 -21.66 5.12
CA VAL A 37 -39.47 -21.12 4.28
C VAL A 37 -39.68 -22.02 3.04
N GLU A 38 -40.91 -22.21 2.59
CA GLU A 38 -41.28 -22.96 1.37
C GLU A 38 -42.36 -22.15 0.64
N HIS A 39 -42.40 -22.17 -0.70
CA HIS A 39 -43.51 -21.54 -1.44
C HIS A 39 -44.85 -22.24 -1.13
N GLN A 40 -45.97 -21.51 -1.23
CA GLN A 40 -47.32 -22.10 -1.15
C GLN A 40 -47.68 -22.90 -2.41
N THR A 41 -47.13 -22.48 -3.55
CA THR A 41 -47.23 -23.16 -4.83
C THR A 41 -45.98 -24.01 -5.07
N PRO A 42 -45.99 -24.93 -6.07
CA PRO A 42 -44.76 -25.54 -6.55
C PRO A 42 -43.71 -24.47 -6.79
N CYS A 43 -42.47 -24.74 -6.37
CA CYS A 43 -41.40 -23.77 -6.51
C CYS A 43 -41.26 -23.35 -7.98
N PRO A 44 -41.10 -22.05 -8.27
CA PRO A 44 -40.68 -21.65 -9.60
C PRO A 44 -39.35 -22.33 -9.95
N PRO A 45 -39.07 -22.56 -11.24
CA PRO A 45 -37.79 -23.12 -11.66
C PRO A 45 -36.65 -22.30 -11.05
N ASN A 46 -35.70 -22.97 -10.38
CA ASN A 46 -34.53 -22.28 -9.85
C ASN A 46 -33.75 -21.71 -11.06
N PRO A 47 -33.39 -20.41 -11.05
CA PRO A 47 -32.76 -19.75 -12.19
C PRO A 47 -31.40 -20.36 -12.56
N HIS A 48 -30.73 -20.97 -11.57
CA HIS A 48 -29.46 -21.67 -11.72
C HIS A 48 -29.64 -23.18 -11.91
N ASN A 49 -30.86 -23.72 -11.86
CA ASN A 49 -31.19 -25.10 -12.22
C ASN A 49 -32.56 -25.19 -12.97
N PRO A 50 -32.72 -24.50 -14.11
CA PRO A 50 -34.03 -24.38 -14.77
C PRO A 50 -34.53 -25.71 -15.36
N ALA A 51 -33.60 -26.63 -15.66
CA ALA A 51 -33.90 -27.97 -16.18
C ALA A 51 -34.11 -29.01 -15.05
N ASN A 52 -34.05 -28.60 -13.78
CA ASN A 52 -34.16 -29.48 -12.62
C ASN A 52 -33.20 -30.69 -12.68
N ALA A 53 -31.94 -30.41 -13.05
CA ALA A 53 -30.87 -31.40 -13.04
C ALA A 53 -30.63 -31.93 -11.60
N PRO A 54 -30.14 -33.18 -11.44
CA PRO A 54 -29.81 -33.71 -10.13
C PRO A 54 -28.84 -32.81 -9.35
N THR A 55 -29.16 -32.55 -8.09
CA THR A 55 -28.32 -31.75 -7.19
C THR A 55 -27.73 -32.60 -6.06
N TRP A 56 -26.62 -32.14 -5.52
CA TRP A 56 -26.02 -32.68 -4.29
C TRP A 56 -25.44 -31.55 -3.44
N THR A 57 -25.06 -31.86 -2.21
CA THR A 57 -24.52 -30.88 -1.27
C THR A 57 -23.01 -30.97 -1.18
N ILE A 58 -22.35 -29.82 -1.25
CA ILE A 58 -20.95 -29.64 -0.87
C ILE A 58 -20.86 -28.67 0.31
N GLY A 59 -19.75 -28.67 1.03
CA GLY A 59 -19.51 -27.74 2.12
C GLY A 59 -18.23 -28.02 2.87
N GLY A 60 -17.82 -27.04 3.68
CA GLY A 60 -16.59 -27.09 4.47
C GLY A 60 -16.49 -25.88 5.41
N GLY A 61 -15.61 -26.00 6.40
CA GLY A 61 -15.30 -24.92 7.32
C GLY A 61 -14.31 -23.92 6.72
N GLU A 62 -14.46 -22.65 7.09
CA GLU A 62 -13.60 -21.52 6.69
C GLU A 62 -12.10 -21.84 6.84
N HIS A 63 -11.71 -22.46 7.95
CA HIS A 63 -10.31 -22.80 8.24
C HIS A 63 -9.74 -23.99 7.45
N TYR A 64 -10.57 -24.67 6.64
CA TYR A 64 -10.13 -25.71 5.70
C TYR A 64 -10.01 -25.17 4.28
N GLY A 65 -9.93 -23.84 4.13
CA GLY A 65 -9.82 -23.16 2.85
C GLY A 65 -11.13 -23.14 2.06
N THR A 66 -12.27 -23.41 2.72
CA THR A 66 -13.58 -23.26 2.08
C THR A 66 -14.03 -21.81 2.18
N GLU A 67 -14.21 -21.17 1.04
CA GLU A 67 -14.77 -19.81 0.96
C GLU A 67 -16.30 -19.85 0.82
N ARG A 68 -16.93 -18.68 0.95
CA ARG A 68 -18.37 -18.53 0.76
C ARG A 68 -18.78 -18.92 -0.67
N PHE A 69 -19.84 -19.73 -0.78
CA PHE A 69 -20.44 -20.06 -2.07
C PHE A 69 -21.40 -18.96 -2.53
N GLU A 70 -21.36 -18.63 -3.82
CA GLU A 70 -22.26 -17.67 -4.45
C GLU A 70 -23.19 -18.39 -5.46
N PRO A 71 -24.54 -18.29 -5.30
CA PRO A 71 -25.47 -18.86 -6.27
C PRO A 71 -25.23 -18.37 -7.69
N GLY A 72 -25.25 -19.30 -8.65
CA GLY A 72 -24.97 -19.04 -10.07
C GLY A 72 -23.49 -19.12 -10.45
N CYS A 73 -22.56 -19.09 -9.49
CA CYS A 73 -21.14 -19.23 -9.80
C CYS A 73 -20.82 -20.66 -10.25
N THR A 74 -19.96 -20.73 -11.27
CA THR A 74 -19.45 -21.99 -11.81
C THR A 74 -17.97 -22.11 -11.46
N SER A 75 -17.58 -23.20 -10.81
CA SER A 75 -16.19 -23.41 -10.37
C SER A 75 -15.86 -24.89 -10.24
N ARG A 76 -14.56 -25.21 -10.23
CA ARG A 76 -14.08 -26.55 -9.88
C ARG A 76 -14.17 -26.74 -8.37
N GLN A 77 -14.82 -27.81 -7.96
CA GLN A 77 -14.99 -28.18 -6.55
C GLN A 77 -14.56 -29.63 -6.31
N GLN A 78 -14.37 -29.99 -5.05
CA GLN A 78 -14.05 -31.36 -4.62
C GLN A 78 -15.18 -31.90 -3.75
N TRP A 79 -15.53 -33.18 -3.92
CA TRP A 79 -16.52 -33.87 -3.08
C TRP A 79 -16.25 -35.37 -3.00
N ARG A 80 -16.98 -36.05 -2.10
CA ARG A 80 -16.95 -37.51 -1.96
C ARG A 80 -18.21 -38.14 -2.52
N THR A 81 -18.08 -39.12 -3.42
CA THR A 81 -19.22 -39.74 -4.13
C THR A 81 -20.16 -40.52 -3.21
N GLY A 82 -19.64 -41.06 -2.10
CA GLY A 82 -20.43 -41.75 -1.07
C GLY A 82 -21.38 -40.88 -0.23
N ARG A 83 -21.48 -39.57 -0.49
CA ARG A 83 -22.40 -38.63 0.20
C ARG A 83 -23.48 -38.08 -0.74
N GLY A 84 -23.83 -38.83 -1.79
CA GLY A 84 -24.84 -38.44 -2.76
C GLY A 84 -24.33 -37.54 -3.89
N GLY A 85 -23.02 -37.27 -3.92
CA GLY A 85 -22.36 -36.61 -5.05
C GLY A 85 -22.16 -37.58 -6.22
N PRO A 86 -22.15 -37.08 -7.45
CA PRO A 86 -22.02 -37.90 -8.65
C PRO A 86 -20.56 -38.35 -8.89
N GLU A 87 -20.36 -39.37 -9.73
CA GLU A 87 -19.02 -39.88 -10.10
C GLU A 87 -18.30 -38.93 -11.08
N ALA A 88 -16.97 -39.05 -11.17
CA ALA A 88 -16.13 -38.14 -11.98
C ALA A 88 -16.55 -38.08 -13.46
N ASP A 89 -16.93 -39.19 -14.07
CA ASP A 89 -17.32 -39.27 -15.48
C ASP A 89 -18.68 -38.63 -15.79
N THR A 90 -19.44 -38.23 -14.76
CA THR A 90 -20.77 -37.63 -14.92
C THR A 90 -20.77 -36.10 -14.74
N VAL A 91 -19.62 -35.49 -14.47
CA VAL A 91 -19.45 -34.04 -14.30
C VAL A 91 -18.37 -33.52 -15.26
N PRO A 92 -18.54 -32.31 -15.85
CA PRO A 92 -17.49 -31.73 -16.70
C PRO A 92 -16.17 -31.57 -15.95
N GLY A 93 -15.07 -31.91 -16.63
CA GLY A 93 -13.72 -31.83 -16.06
C GLY A 93 -13.48 -32.78 -14.88
N GLY A 94 -14.34 -33.79 -14.69
CA GLY A 94 -14.26 -34.71 -13.57
C GLY A 94 -12.97 -35.54 -13.52
N VAL A 95 -12.33 -35.58 -12.36
CA VAL A 95 -11.13 -36.38 -12.09
C VAL A 95 -11.24 -37.04 -10.72
N VAL A 96 -10.75 -38.28 -10.61
CA VAL A 96 -10.59 -38.95 -9.31
C VAL A 96 -9.27 -38.47 -8.71
N LEU A 97 -9.32 -37.82 -7.55
CA LEU A 97 -8.14 -37.35 -6.83
C LEU A 97 -7.54 -38.48 -5.99
N PHE A 98 -8.40 -39.25 -5.31
CA PHE A 98 -7.99 -40.34 -4.43
C PHE A 98 -9.12 -41.37 -4.23
N GLU A 99 -8.76 -42.64 -4.03
CA GLU A 99 -9.68 -43.74 -3.76
C GLU A 99 -9.18 -44.60 -2.60
N GLN A 100 -9.95 -44.67 -1.51
CA GLN A 100 -9.64 -45.51 -0.36
C GLN A 100 -10.91 -46.03 0.31
N GLY A 101 -10.94 -47.34 0.61
CA GLY A 101 -12.03 -47.94 1.38
C GLY A 101 -13.41 -47.83 0.72
N GLY A 102 -13.49 -47.78 -0.60
CA GLY A 102 -14.75 -47.63 -1.34
C GLY A 102 -15.31 -46.20 -1.36
N GLN A 103 -14.60 -45.21 -0.81
CA GLN A 103 -14.89 -43.80 -1.00
C GLN A 103 -13.93 -43.21 -2.03
N ARG A 104 -14.47 -42.45 -2.98
CA ARG A 104 -13.72 -41.68 -3.97
C ARG A 104 -13.86 -40.19 -3.66
N GLU A 105 -12.72 -39.53 -3.61
CA GLU A 105 -12.64 -38.08 -3.66
C GLU A 105 -12.50 -37.66 -5.13
N VAL A 106 -13.46 -36.87 -5.58
CA VAL A 106 -13.61 -36.46 -6.97
C VAL A 106 -13.54 -34.95 -7.03
N SER A 107 -12.94 -34.42 -8.10
CA SER A 107 -13.03 -33.01 -8.46
C SER A 107 -13.72 -32.85 -9.80
N GLY A 108 -14.62 -31.89 -9.93
CA GLY A 108 -15.26 -31.56 -11.19
C GLY A 108 -15.85 -30.14 -11.17
N ILE A 109 -16.36 -29.70 -12.31
CA ILE A 109 -16.90 -28.35 -12.47
C ILE A 109 -18.40 -28.36 -12.18
N ILE A 110 -18.79 -27.54 -11.23
CA ILE A 110 -20.16 -27.46 -10.72
C ILE A 110 -20.70 -26.04 -10.87
N THR A 111 -22.02 -25.91 -10.82
CA THR A 111 -22.70 -24.62 -10.69
C THR A 111 -23.46 -24.62 -9.37
N VAL A 112 -23.28 -23.55 -8.57
CA VAL A 112 -23.96 -23.37 -7.30
C VAL A 112 -25.43 -23.03 -7.56
N VAL A 113 -26.33 -23.84 -7.01
CA VAL A 113 -27.79 -23.67 -7.13
C VAL A 113 -28.32 -22.83 -5.97
N THR A 114 -27.90 -23.17 -4.75
CA THR A 114 -28.18 -22.41 -3.51
C THR A 114 -26.97 -22.48 -2.58
N ALA A 115 -26.82 -21.49 -1.70
CA ALA A 115 -25.74 -21.42 -0.73
C ALA A 115 -26.29 -21.04 0.66
N GLU A 116 -25.71 -21.62 1.71
CA GLU A 116 -25.98 -21.32 3.11
C GLU A 116 -24.64 -21.13 3.86
N GLU A 117 -24.60 -20.15 4.76
CA GLU A 117 -23.49 -19.96 5.70
C GLU A 117 -24.00 -20.08 7.14
N ARG A 118 -23.20 -20.65 8.02
CA ARG A 118 -23.52 -20.79 9.43
C ARG A 118 -22.32 -20.47 10.29
N PHE A 119 -22.47 -19.48 11.17
CA PHE A 119 -21.46 -19.17 12.18
C PHE A 119 -21.60 -20.10 13.38
N TYR A 120 -20.48 -20.66 13.84
CA TYR A 120 -20.37 -21.45 15.05
C TYR A 120 -19.53 -20.70 16.08
N ARG A 121 -20.12 -20.46 17.26
CA ARG A 121 -19.57 -19.60 18.33
C ARG A 121 -18.86 -20.37 19.46
N GLU A 122 -18.92 -21.70 19.46
CA GLU A 122 -18.43 -22.53 20.56
C GLU A 122 -17.41 -23.57 20.10
N ASP A 123 -16.41 -23.77 20.96
CA ASP A 123 -15.31 -24.73 20.86
C ASP A 123 -15.78 -26.18 20.64
N GLY A 124 -15.08 -26.93 19.78
CA GLY A 124 -15.17 -28.40 19.75
C GLY A 124 -16.03 -29.07 18.67
N MET A 125 -16.29 -28.46 17.50
CA MET A 125 -16.95 -29.18 16.39
C MET A 125 -16.03 -29.57 15.24
N SER A 126 -16.01 -30.88 14.96
CA SER A 126 -15.22 -31.62 13.97
C SER A 126 -15.50 -31.29 12.49
N PHE A 127 -16.14 -30.16 12.19
CA PHE A 127 -16.47 -29.73 10.81
C PHE A 127 -15.42 -28.81 10.20
N GLY A 128 -14.28 -28.67 10.89
CA GLY A 128 -13.15 -27.93 10.37
C GLY A 128 -13.25 -26.42 10.49
N VAL A 129 -13.85 -25.94 11.58
CA VAL A 129 -14.14 -24.51 11.77
C VAL A 129 -13.10 -23.82 12.68
N GLY A 130 -11.88 -24.38 12.79
CA GLY A 130 -10.79 -23.85 13.63
C GLY A 130 -11.03 -24.05 15.13
N ASP A 131 -10.07 -23.57 15.94
CA ASP A 131 -10.01 -23.85 17.39
C ASP A 131 -10.84 -22.89 18.28
N ASP A 132 -11.60 -21.93 17.74
CA ASP A 132 -12.34 -20.97 18.59
C ASP A 132 -13.72 -20.56 18.06
N THR A 133 -13.84 -20.10 16.80
CA THR A 133 -15.12 -19.77 16.13
C THR A 133 -14.91 -19.67 14.62
N GLY A 134 -15.95 -19.90 13.80
CA GLY A 134 -15.88 -19.55 12.37
C GLY A 134 -17.13 -19.94 11.58
N PHE A 135 -17.07 -19.75 10.26
CA PHE A 135 -18.16 -20.10 9.36
C PHE A 135 -18.03 -21.50 8.78
N TYR A 136 -19.15 -22.22 8.72
CA TYR A 136 -19.31 -23.37 7.84
C TYR A 136 -20.14 -22.94 6.64
N PHE A 137 -19.58 -23.13 5.45
CA PHE A 137 -20.25 -22.85 4.19
C PHE A 137 -20.77 -24.15 3.60
N SER A 138 -21.99 -24.13 3.09
CA SER A 138 -22.58 -25.25 2.36
C SER A 138 -23.35 -24.77 1.16
N ALA A 139 -23.43 -25.60 0.13
CA ALA A 139 -24.13 -25.28 -1.09
C ALA A 139 -24.83 -26.51 -1.66
N GLN A 140 -26.02 -26.33 -2.22
CA GLN A 140 -26.54 -27.26 -3.20
C GLN A 140 -25.98 -26.90 -4.56
N VAL A 141 -25.43 -27.88 -5.24
CA VAL A 141 -24.78 -27.72 -6.53
C VAL A 141 -25.35 -28.72 -7.53
N ARG A 142 -25.15 -28.43 -8.81
CA ARG A 142 -25.35 -29.39 -9.89
C ARG A 142 -24.10 -29.46 -10.75
N ALA A 143 -24.03 -30.47 -11.62
CA ALA A 143 -23.04 -30.48 -12.70
C ALA A 143 -23.22 -29.21 -13.54
N ALA A 144 -22.11 -28.53 -13.84
CA ALA A 144 -22.13 -27.45 -14.82
C ALA A 144 -22.56 -28.01 -16.19
N THR A 145 -23.22 -27.20 -17.00
CA THR A 145 -23.44 -27.52 -18.40
C THR A 145 -22.12 -27.42 -19.16
N ALA A 146 -22.03 -28.00 -20.36
CA ALA A 146 -20.84 -27.87 -21.21
C ALA A 146 -20.48 -26.40 -21.50
N GLN A 147 -21.49 -25.53 -21.64
CA GLN A 147 -21.29 -24.10 -21.86
C GLN A 147 -20.74 -23.39 -20.61
N GLU A 148 -21.30 -23.65 -19.44
CA GLU A 148 -20.83 -23.06 -18.18
C GLU A 148 -19.42 -23.55 -17.82
N ALA A 149 -19.13 -24.83 -18.08
CA ALA A 149 -17.83 -25.42 -17.79
C ALA A 149 -16.72 -24.96 -18.75
N ALA A 150 -17.07 -24.48 -19.95
CA ALA A 150 -16.09 -24.11 -20.98
C ALA A 150 -15.12 -23.04 -20.47
N GLU A 151 -15.61 -21.98 -19.82
CA GLU A 151 -14.77 -20.89 -19.31
C GLU A 151 -13.78 -21.35 -18.22
N VAL A 152 -14.23 -22.23 -17.32
CA VAL A 152 -13.38 -22.80 -16.27
C VAL A 152 -12.32 -23.72 -16.89
N LEU A 153 -12.70 -24.58 -17.84
CA LEU A 153 -11.77 -25.48 -18.53
C LEU A 153 -10.72 -24.71 -19.36
N ASP A 154 -11.15 -23.65 -20.06
CA ASP A 154 -10.25 -22.80 -20.84
C ASP A 154 -9.25 -22.10 -19.91
N THR A 155 -9.71 -21.60 -18.76
CA THR A 155 -8.84 -21.00 -17.73
C THR A 155 -7.85 -22.01 -17.15
N GLU A 156 -8.28 -23.23 -16.85
CA GLU A 156 -7.41 -24.31 -16.34
C GLU A 156 -6.37 -24.76 -17.38
N ALA A 157 -6.77 -24.88 -18.65
CA ALA A 157 -5.87 -25.21 -19.73
C ALA A 157 -4.82 -24.10 -19.93
N ASP A 158 -5.24 -22.84 -19.85
CA ASP A 158 -4.39 -21.65 -19.92
C ASP A 158 -3.37 -21.60 -18.77
N GLN A 159 -3.81 -21.86 -17.53
CA GLN A 159 -2.95 -21.97 -16.35
C GLN A 159 -1.95 -23.13 -16.46
N ARG A 160 -2.40 -24.30 -16.95
CA ARG A 160 -1.54 -25.47 -17.15
C ARG A 160 -0.45 -25.19 -18.19
N ALA A 161 -0.80 -24.58 -19.31
CA ALA A 161 0.17 -24.18 -20.33
C ALA A 161 1.20 -23.18 -19.77
N ARG A 162 0.79 -22.23 -18.92
CA ARG A 162 1.71 -21.31 -18.21
C ARG A 162 2.62 -22.04 -17.24
N ALA A 163 2.09 -22.98 -16.47
CA ALA A 163 2.86 -23.77 -15.51
C ALA A 163 3.90 -24.64 -16.24
N GLU A 164 3.54 -25.25 -17.37
CA GLU A 164 4.47 -26.00 -18.21
C GLU A 164 5.59 -25.13 -18.78
N LEU A 165 5.26 -23.95 -19.34
CA LEU A 165 6.26 -23.00 -19.82
C LEU A 165 7.19 -22.51 -18.69
N THR A 166 6.64 -22.25 -17.51
CA THR A 166 7.41 -21.86 -16.32
C THR A 166 8.37 -22.98 -15.92
N ALA A 167 7.89 -24.21 -15.82
CA ALA A 167 8.70 -25.37 -15.49
C ALA A 167 9.81 -25.64 -16.53
N ARG A 168 9.51 -25.47 -17.82
CA ARG A 168 10.50 -25.55 -18.91
C ARG A 168 11.55 -24.45 -18.80
N THR A 169 11.14 -23.20 -18.55
CA THR A 169 12.05 -22.06 -18.34
C THR A 169 12.98 -22.31 -17.16
N GLU A 170 12.45 -22.78 -16.03
CA GLU A 170 13.24 -23.13 -14.84
C GLU A 170 14.21 -24.29 -15.10
N ARG A 171 13.79 -25.33 -15.83
CA ARG A 171 14.64 -26.47 -16.17
C ARG A 171 15.76 -26.09 -17.12
N LEU A 172 15.47 -25.30 -18.15
CA LEU A 172 16.40 -25.00 -19.24
C LEU A 172 17.34 -23.85 -18.92
N LEU A 173 16.92 -22.90 -18.07
CA LEU A 173 17.66 -21.67 -17.81
C LEU A 173 18.07 -21.49 -16.34
N GLY A 174 17.52 -22.29 -15.42
CA GLY A 174 17.80 -22.12 -13.98
C GLY A 174 17.39 -20.72 -13.51
N TRP A 175 16.22 -20.29 -13.99
CA TRP A 175 15.73 -18.91 -13.87
C TRP A 175 15.59 -18.42 -12.42
N ARG A 176 15.34 -19.33 -11.46
CA ARG A 176 15.31 -18.99 -10.03
C ARG A 176 16.71 -18.93 -9.43
N TYR A 177 16.91 -17.97 -8.53
CA TYR A 177 18.12 -17.83 -7.73
C TYR A 177 18.54 -19.17 -7.08
N GLY A 178 19.84 -19.44 -7.04
CA GLY A 178 20.41 -20.67 -6.50
C GLY A 178 20.35 -21.90 -7.43
N ARG A 179 19.60 -21.89 -8.53
CA ARG A 179 19.56 -23.01 -9.49
C ARG A 179 20.48 -22.75 -10.67
N ARG A 180 21.56 -23.52 -10.80
CA ARG A 180 22.48 -23.47 -11.94
C ARG A 180 22.17 -24.62 -12.91
N VAL A 181 22.06 -24.30 -14.20
CA VAL A 181 22.05 -25.31 -15.27
C VAL A 181 23.50 -25.63 -15.62
N THR A 182 23.81 -26.91 -15.86
CA THR A 182 25.19 -27.39 -15.97
C THR A 182 25.98 -26.77 -17.14
N ASP A 183 25.29 -26.36 -18.20
CA ASP A 183 25.89 -25.79 -19.41
C ASP A 183 25.79 -24.26 -19.47
N SER A 184 25.37 -23.59 -18.38
CA SER A 184 25.34 -22.13 -18.33
C SER A 184 26.70 -21.53 -17.98
N GLU A 185 27.02 -20.44 -18.65
CA GLU A 185 28.25 -19.68 -18.44
C GLU A 185 27.97 -18.39 -17.66
N TYR A 186 28.95 -18.02 -16.85
CA TYR A 186 28.95 -16.84 -16.02
C TYR A 186 30.03 -15.87 -16.52
N PRO A 187 29.67 -14.87 -17.35
CA PRO A 187 30.64 -13.89 -17.81
C PRO A 187 31.25 -13.16 -16.61
N PRO A 188 32.58 -12.93 -16.60
CA PRO A 188 33.21 -12.15 -15.55
C PRO A 188 32.72 -10.69 -15.59
N LYS A 189 32.77 -10.02 -14.44
CA LYS A 189 32.47 -8.59 -14.36
C LYS A 189 33.39 -7.81 -15.31
N GLY A 190 32.81 -6.95 -16.15
CA GLY A 190 33.54 -6.17 -17.15
C GLY A 190 33.78 -6.89 -18.47
N ASP A 191 33.24 -8.09 -18.68
CA ASP A 191 33.24 -8.75 -19.99
C ASP A 191 32.56 -7.85 -21.05
N PRO A 192 33.19 -7.57 -22.20
CA PRO A 192 32.61 -6.76 -23.27
C PRO A 192 31.25 -7.26 -23.77
N ALA A 193 30.97 -8.56 -23.66
CA ALA A 193 29.69 -9.14 -24.06
C ALA A 193 28.53 -8.68 -23.16
N LEU A 194 28.80 -8.24 -21.93
CA LEU A 194 27.77 -7.67 -21.05
C LEU A 194 27.33 -6.27 -21.51
N ALA A 195 28.20 -5.53 -22.20
CA ALA A 195 27.91 -4.15 -22.64
C ALA A 195 26.93 -4.07 -23.83
N VAL A 196 26.68 -5.20 -24.52
CA VAL A 196 25.80 -5.24 -25.70
C VAL A 196 24.40 -5.79 -25.39
N LEU A 197 24.12 -6.20 -24.14
CA LEU A 197 22.87 -6.87 -23.77
C LEU A 197 21.63 -6.04 -24.08
N ASP A 198 21.68 -4.74 -23.78
CA ASP A 198 20.53 -3.84 -24.01
C ASP A 198 20.22 -3.63 -25.50
N GLY A 199 21.14 -3.99 -26.40
CA GLY A 199 20.91 -3.97 -27.85
C GLY A 199 20.37 -5.28 -28.43
N LEU A 200 20.28 -6.35 -27.63
CA LEU A 200 19.77 -7.64 -28.10
C LEU A 200 18.23 -7.69 -28.07
N PRO A 201 17.59 -8.47 -28.97
CA PRO A 201 16.16 -8.74 -28.90
C PRO A 201 15.76 -9.35 -27.55
N GLN A 202 14.85 -8.68 -26.83
CA GLN A 202 14.29 -9.21 -25.59
C GLN A 202 13.22 -10.26 -25.90
N VAL A 203 13.31 -11.41 -25.25
CA VAL A 203 12.29 -12.46 -25.27
C VAL A 203 11.27 -12.15 -24.17
N PRO A 204 9.97 -12.11 -24.48
CA PRO A 204 8.96 -11.82 -23.48
C PRO A 204 8.84 -13.00 -22.51
N ILE A 205 8.79 -12.70 -21.22
CA ILE A 205 8.56 -13.67 -20.15
C ILE A 205 7.25 -13.34 -19.42
N ARG A 206 6.76 -14.28 -18.61
CA ARG A 206 5.56 -14.08 -17.81
C ARG A 206 5.74 -12.84 -16.91
N PRO A 207 4.83 -11.85 -16.95
CA PRO A 207 4.76 -10.85 -15.90
C PRO A 207 4.52 -11.54 -14.57
N HIS A 208 5.32 -11.27 -13.55
CA HIS A 208 5.09 -11.83 -12.23
C HIS A 208 3.77 -11.28 -11.67
N ASP A 209 2.78 -12.16 -11.48
CA ASP A 209 1.42 -11.75 -11.09
C ASP A 209 1.38 -11.08 -9.70
N ASP A 210 2.33 -11.39 -8.81
CA ASP A 210 2.26 -10.97 -7.40
C ASP A 210 3.44 -10.09 -6.91
N ARG A 211 4.49 -9.88 -7.72
CA ARG A 211 5.65 -9.06 -7.33
C ARG A 211 6.32 -8.44 -8.55
N PRO A 212 6.65 -7.13 -8.55
CA PRO A 212 7.66 -6.63 -9.46
C PRO A 212 9.01 -7.19 -9.02
N LEU A 213 9.38 -8.41 -9.46
CA LEU A 213 10.72 -8.92 -9.25
C LEU A 213 11.65 -8.15 -10.19
N HIS A 214 12.05 -6.98 -9.69
CA HIS A 214 13.25 -6.19 -9.96
C HIS A 214 13.93 -6.32 -11.33
N GLY A 215 13.15 -6.40 -12.41
CA GLY A 215 13.68 -6.18 -13.73
C GLY A 215 14.42 -7.34 -14.37
N ASP A 216 14.07 -8.59 -14.04
CA ASP A 216 14.62 -9.76 -14.76
C ASP A 216 14.34 -9.68 -16.27
N ARG A 217 15.31 -10.07 -17.10
CA ARG A 217 15.25 -9.99 -18.57
C ARG A 217 15.81 -11.24 -19.23
N LEU A 218 15.26 -11.59 -20.40
CA LEU A 218 15.73 -12.67 -21.25
C LEU A 218 16.06 -12.09 -22.63
N TYR A 219 17.28 -12.30 -23.14
CA TYR A 219 17.69 -11.79 -24.44
C TYR A 219 18.15 -12.90 -25.37
N LEU A 220 17.85 -12.79 -26.67
CA LEU A 220 18.26 -13.71 -27.71
C LEU A 220 19.42 -13.14 -28.53
N ASP A 221 20.57 -13.81 -28.50
CA ASP A 221 21.71 -13.55 -29.38
C ASP A 221 21.83 -14.70 -30.38
N GLU A 222 21.03 -14.65 -31.45
CA GLU A 222 20.99 -15.69 -32.46
C GLU A 222 22.32 -15.84 -33.24
N PRO A 223 23.00 -14.75 -33.67
CA PRO A 223 24.31 -14.83 -34.32
C PRO A 223 25.41 -15.40 -33.42
N GLY A 224 25.39 -15.05 -32.13
CA GLY A 224 26.34 -15.59 -31.15
C GLY A 224 25.98 -17.00 -30.68
N GLY A 225 24.76 -17.47 -30.93
CA GLY A 225 24.28 -18.78 -30.49
C GLY A 225 24.01 -18.84 -28.98
N TRP A 226 23.55 -17.73 -28.40
CA TRP A 226 23.33 -17.60 -26.96
C TRP A 226 21.92 -17.13 -26.61
N LEU A 227 21.45 -17.59 -25.47
CA LEU A 227 20.33 -17.01 -24.74
C LEU A 227 20.85 -16.43 -23.43
N TRP A 228 20.53 -15.18 -23.14
CA TRP A 228 21.04 -14.46 -21.98
C TRP A 228 19.95 -14.25 -20.94
N THR A 229 20.21 -14.62 -19.70
CA THR A 229 19.32 -14.35 -18.56
C THR A 229 19.95 -13.27 -17.69
N VAL A 230 19.22 -12.19 -17.45
CA VAL A 230 19.54 -11.15 -16.48
C VAL A 230 18.57 -11.31 -15.33
N VAL A 231 19.05 -11.70 -14.16
CA VAL A 231 18.21 -11.95 -12.98
C VAL A 231 18.68 -11.04 -11.86
N HIS A 232 17.76 -10.29 -11.28
CA HIS A 232 18.07 -9.42 -10.16
C HIS A 232 18.51 -10.23 -8.94
N ASN A 233 19.58 -9.78 -8.30
CA ASN A 233 20.08 -10.39 -7.08
C ASN A 233 19.36 -9.74 -5.88
N GLY A 234 18.50 -10.48 -5.19
CA GLY A 234 17.44 -9.92 -4.34
C GLY A 234 17.77 -9.82 -2.84
N MET A 235 17.95 -8.59 -2.34
CA MET A 235 17.90 -8.16 -0.91
C MET A 235 18.92 -8.78 0.08
N ASP A 236 18.92 -8.23 1.30
CA ASP A 236 19.96 -8.36 2.35
C ASP A 236 20.34 -9.82 2.70
N GLY A 237 21.64 -10.09 2.76
CA GLY A 237 22.20 -11.41 3.09
C GLY A 237 22.64 -12.27 1.90
N ASP A 238 22.34 -11.86 0.67
CA ASP A 238 22.80 -12.54 -0.54
C ASP A 238 24.30 -12.28 -0.84
N ASP A 239 24.92 -13.20 -1.60
CA ASP A 239 26.30 -13.03 -2.05
C ASP A 239 26.34 -12.10 -3.27
N TRP A 240 26.57 -10.81 -3.00
CA TRP A 240 26.70 -9.77 -4.01
C TRP A 240 27.91 -9.96 -4.94
N SER A 241 28.85 -10.86 -4.61
CA SER A 241 30.00 -11.15 -5.49
C SER A 241 29.58 -11.80 -6.82
N PHE A 242 28.38 -12.38 -6.88
CA PHE A 242 27.80 -12.90 -8.11
C PHE A 242 27.33 -11.80 -9.07
N ASN A 243 27.24 -10.54 -8.65
CA ASN A 243 26.82 -9.46 -9.54
C ASN A 243 27.92 -9.13 -10.56
N ASN A 244 27.69 -9.51 -11.81
CA ASN A 244 28.52 -9.11 -12.94
C ASN A 244 27.98 -7.88 -13.68
N VAL A 245 26.75 -7.45 -13.36
CA VAL A 245 26.12 -6.19 -13.78
C VAL A 245 25.50 -5.53 -12.53
N PRO A 246 25.39 -4.19 -12.43
CA PRO A 246 24.85 -3.54 -11.22
C PRO A 246 23.49 -4.13 -10.78
N GLY A 247 23.45 -4.73 -9.59
CA GLY A 247 22.25 -5.34 -9.00
C GLY A 247 21.81 -6.67 -9.63
N HIS A 248 22.50 -7.19 -10.63
CA HIS A 248 22.02 -8.33 -11.42
C HIS A 248 23.10 -9.40 -11.65
N ILE A 249 22.60 -10.63 -11.75
CA ILE A 249 23.29 -11.84 -12.14
C ILE A 249 22.97 -12.11 -13.60
N VAL A 250 23.97 -11.99 -14.47
CA VAL A 250 23.86 -12.31 -15.89
C VAL A 250 24.50 -13.66 -16.18
N ARG A 251 23.78 -14.49 -16.93
CA ARG A 251 24.27 -15.78 -17.45
C ARG A 251 23.98 -15.88 -18.93
N ARG A 252 24.80 -16.61 -19.66
CA ARG A 252 24.50 -17.04 -21.03
C ARG A 252 24.37 -18.55 -21.12
N HIS A 253 23.47 -18.99 -21.98
CA HIS A 253 23.10 -20.38 -22.18
C HIS A 253 23.24 -20.73 -23.66
N PRO A 254 23.92 -21.82 -24.04
CA PRO A 254 24.02 -22.22 -25.44
C PRO A 254 22.63 -22.35 -26.07
N LEU A 255 22.42 -21.77 -27.25
CA LEU A 255 21.12 -21.76 -27.91
C LEU A 255 20.85 -23.09 -28.62
N THR A 256 20.47 -24.10 -27.83
CA THR A 256 20.03 -25.43 -28.31
C THR A 256 18.68 -25.36 -29.01
N ASP A 257 18.32 -26.39 -29.78
CA ASP A 257 16.99 -26.50 -30.42
C ASP A 257 15.85 -26.41 -29.40
N GLU A 258 16.02 -27.00 -28.21
CA GLU A 258 15.04 -26.96 -27.14
C GLU A 258 14.86 -25.55 -26.56
N ARG A 259 15.95 -24.77 -26.45
CA ARG A 259 15.90 -23.37 -26.01
C ARG A 259 15.34 -22.46 -27.11
N ARG A 260 15.63 -22.71 -28.39
CA ARG A 260 14.93 -22.06 -29.52
C ARG A 260 13.43 -22.28 -29.44
N GLN A 261 13.00 -23.53 -29.23
CA GLN A 261 11.58 -23.84 -29.09
C GLN A 261 10.97 -23.14 -27.87
N LEU A 262 11.69 -23.09 -26.74
CA LEU A 262 11.24 -22.31 -25.58
C LEU A 262 11.04 -20.83 -25.93
N VAL A 263 11.99 -20.20 -26.62
CA VAL A 263 11.86 -18.80 -27.06
C VAL A 263 10.65 -18.60 -27.97
N THR A 264 10.42 -19.50 -28.92
CA THR A 264 9.24 -19.48 -29.80
C THR A 264 7.96 -19.56 -28.98
N ASP A 265 7.87 -20.49 -28.03
CA ASP A 265 6.67 -20.69 -27.23
C ASP A 265 6.41 -19.51 -26.28
N LEU A 266 7.47 -18.97 -25.65
CA LEU A 266 7.39 -17.76 -24.82
C LEU A 266 6.92 -16.55 -25.64
N THR A 267 7.46 -16.38 -26.84
CA THR A 267 7.07 -15.28 -27.75
C THR A 267 5.63 -15.43 -28.21
N ALA A 268 5.24 -16.61 -28.69
CA ALA A 268 3.86 -16.87 -29.13
C ALA A 268 2.84 -16.61 -28.01
N ARG A 269 3.21 -16.89 -26.76
CA ARG A 269 2.36 -16.68 -25.60
C ARG A 269 2.32 -15.22 -25.17
N TYR A 270 3.48 -14.66 -24.81
CA TYR A 270 3.58 -13.40 -24.07
C TYR A 270 3.74 -12.16 -24.97
N ALA A 271 4.02 -12.34 -26.27
CA ALA A 271 3.85 -11.28 -27.27
C ALA A 271 2.48 -11.34 -27.98
N SER A 272 1.53 -12.15 -27.49
CA SER A 272 0.17 -12.14 -28.03
C SER A 272 -0.62 -10.95 -27.48
N THR A 273 -1.45 -10.32 -28.31
CA THR A 273 -2.32 -9.21 -27.88
C THR A 273 -3.33 -9.64 -26.81
N ALA A 274 -3.70 -10.93 -26.74
CA ALA A 274 -4.59 -11.47 -25.72
C ALA A 274 -4.02 -11.31 -24.30
N GLU A 275 -2.72 -11.54 -24.10
CA GLU A 275 -2.10 -11.33 -22.77
C GLU A 275 -2.08 -9.85 -22.37
N TRP A 276 -1.86 -8.96 -23.34
CA TRP A 276 -1.90 -7.51 -23.11
C TRP A 276 -3.31 -7.02 -22.77
N GLN A 277 -4.34 -7.56 -23.44
CA GLN A 277 -5.74 -7.27 -23.13
C GLN A 277 -6.12 -7.71 -21.71
N ARG A 278 -5.65 -8.88 -21.25
CA ARG A 278 -5.85 -9.33 -19.87
C ARG A 278 -5.20 -8.40 -18.85
N ALA A 279 -4.09 -7.75 -19.22
CA ALA A 279 -3.45 -6.71 -18.42
C ALA A 279 -4.13 -5.32 -18.56
N GLY A 280 -5.26 -5.22 -19.27
CA GLY A 280 -6.02 -3.99 -19.45
C GLY A 280 -5.51 -3.08 -20.58
N ILE A 281 -4.61 -3.56 -21.43
CA ILE A 281 -4.06 -2.78 -22.56
C ILE A 281 -4.83 -3.12 -23.84
N PRO A 282 -5.45 -2.14 -24.53
CA PRO A 282 -6.20 -2.39 -25.75
C PRO A 282 -5.36 -3.04 -26.85
N GLU A 283 -5.99 -3.83 -27.72
CA GLU A 283 -5.29 -4.60 -28.76
C GLU A 283 -4.47 -3.72 -29.72
N ASN A 284 -5.03 -2.61 -30.17
CA ASN A 284 -4.35 -1.67 -31.06
C ASN A 284 -3.11 -1.05 -30.42
N VAL A 285 -3.17 -0.76 -29.12
CA VAL A 285 -2.03 -0.29 -28.30
C VAL A 285 -0.98 -1.39 -28.16
N ALA A 286 -1.40 -2.61 -27.83
CA ALA A 286 -0.51 -3.76 -27.70
C ALA A 286 0.27 -4.03 -28.99
N ARG A 287 -0.37 -3.94 -30.17
CA ARG A 287 0.30 -4.11 -31.47
C ARG A 287 1.43 -3.11 -31.70
N ILE A 288 1.24 -1.84 -31.32
CA ILE A 288 2.26 -0.79 -31.44
C ILE A 288 3.47 -1.14 -30.56
N LEU A 289 3.21 -1.51 -29.30
CA LEU A 289 4.26 -1.82 -28.32
C LEU A 289 5.02 -3.10 -28.68
N ILE A 290 4.32 -4.15 -29.09
CA ILE A 290 4.92 -5.40 -29.57
C ILE A 290 5.79 -5.15 -30.80
N ALA A 291 5.32 -4.35 -31.76
CA ALA A 291 6.08 -4.01 -32.97
C ALA A 291 7.37 -3.22 -32.66
N ALA A 292 7.37 -2.46 -31.56
CA ALA A 292 8.54 -1.76 -31.05
C ALA A 292 9.44 -2.63 -30.14
N GLY A 293 9.14 -3.92 -29.98
CA GLY A 293 9.90 -4.84 -29.13
C GLY A 293 9.67 -4.64 -27.62
N ILE A 294 8.67 -3.85 -27.22
CA ILE A 294 8.32 -3.67 -25.81
C ILE A 294 7.60 -4.91 -25.31
N THR A 295 8.03 -5.40 -24.15
CA THR A 295 7.39 -6.54 -23.48
C THR A 295 6.32 -6.06 -22.51
N LEU A 296 5.33 -6.92 -22.22
CA LEU A 296 4.28 -6.59 -21.25
C LEU A 296 4.86 -6.27 -19.87
N GLN A 297 5.92 -7.00 -19.48
CA GLN A 297 6.66 -6.77 -18.23
C GLN A 297 7.27 -5.36 -18.20
N ALA A 298 7.86 -4.87 -19.30
CA ALA A 298 8.45 -3.53 -19.34
C ALA A 298 7.41 -2.45 -18.98
N ILE A 299 6.17 -2.60 -19.43
CA ILE A 299 5.06 -1.71 -19.08
C ILE A 299 4.59 -1.93 -17.64
N THR A 300 4.38 -3.17 -17.21
CA THR A 300 3.75 -3.41 -15.89
C THR A 300 4.70 -3.24 -14.71
N SER A 301 6.01 -3.52 -14.86
CA SER A 301 6.98 -3.48 -13.76
C SER A 301 7.76 -2.18 -13.66
N TYR A 302 8.04 -1.49 -14.78
CA TYR A 302 8.88 -0.29 -14.77
C TYR A 302 8.08 1.02 -14.85
N SER A 303 6.89 0.99 -15.46
CA SER A 303 6.11 2.19 -15.77
C SER A 303 5.10 2.53 -14.66
N THR A 304 5.47 2.45 -13.38
CA THR A 304 4.50 2.69 -12.28
C THR A 304 3.89 4.09 -12.28
N SER A 305 4.56 5.07 -12.91
CA SER A 305 4.09 6.45 -13.03
C SER A 305 3.27 6.72 -14.31
N VAL A 306 3.35 5.87 -15.33
CA VAL A 306 2.69 6.10 -16.64
C VAL A 306 1.72 4.97 -17.01
N LEU A 307 0.63 5.32 -17.68
CA LEU A 307 -0.43 4.46 -18.18
C LEU A 307 -0.43 4.51 -19.70
N VAL A 308 -0.39 3.36 -20.34
CA VAL A 308 -0.45 3.25 -21.80
C VAL A 308 -1.80 2.67 -22.21
N GLY A 309 -2.79 3.55 -22.35
CA GLY A 309 -4.19 3.15 -22.62
C GLY A 309 -4.66 3.44 -24.05
N THR A 310 -3.98 4.34 -24.77
CA THR A 310 -4.34 4.77 -26.13
C THR A 310 -3.15 4.67 -27.09
N GLU A 311 -3.39 4.76 -28.41
CA GLU A 311 -2.29 4.78 -29.40
C GLU A 311 -1.39 6.00 -29.22
N ALA A 312 -1.97 7.15 -28.85
CA ALA A 312 -1.23 8.36 -28.52
C ALA A 312 -0.30 8.13 -27.32
N ASP A 313 -0.77 7.42 -26.29
CA ASP A 313 0.08 7.04 -25.15
C ASP A 313 1.20 6.10 -25.56
N ALA A 314 0.93 5.12 -26.44
CA ALA A 314 1.96 4.20 -26.92
C ALA A 314 3.08 4.94 -27.66
N HIS A 315 2.71 5.85 -28.57
CA HIS A 315 3.69 6.66 -29.30
C HIS A 315 4.45 7.61 -28.36
N ALA A 316 3.78 8.23 -27.40
CA ALA A 316 4.42 9.11 -26.42
C ALA A 316 5.39 8.35 -25.50
N TYR A 317 5.02 7.14 -25.08
CA TYR A 317 5.88 6.24 -24.31
C TYR A 317 7.13 5.87 -25.11
N LEU A 318 6.96 5.43 -26.37
CA LEU A 318 8.06 5.02 -27.25
C LEU A 318 8.97 6.16 -27.72
N ALA A 319 8.52 7.42 -27.62
CA ALA A 319 9.33 8.59 -27.98
C ALA A 319 10.47 8.87 -26.99
N ARG A 320 10.47 8.21 -25.82
CA ARG A 320 11.51 8.32 -24.78
C ARG A 320 11.91 6.92 -24.33
N ASP A 321 13.21 6.67 -24.27
CA ASP A 321 13.73 5.47 -23.60
C ASP A 321 13.63 5.62 -22.07
N GLU A 322 14.00 4.55 -21.35
CA GLU A 322 13.92 4.50 -19.88
C GLU A 322 14.77 5.61 -19.22
N ASP A 323 15.99 5.84 -19.72
CA ASP A 323 16.91 6.86 -19.21
C ASP A 323 16.34 8.27 -19.43
N ALA A 324 15.72 8.53 -20.57
CA ALA A 324 15.05 9.80 -20.85
C ALA A 324 13.86 10.05 -19.92
N TRP A 325 13.04 9.03 -19.65
CA TRP A 325 11.95 9.14 -18.65
C TRP A 325 12.51 9.38 -17.24
N GLN A 326 13.58 8.69 -16.87
CA GLN A 326 14.23 8.88 -15.58
C GLN A 326 14.82 10.28 -15.44
N ALA A 327 15.54 10.77 -16.46
CA ALA A 327 16.13 12.11 -16.47
C ALA A 327 15.06 13.21 -16.36
N ALA A 328 13.86 12.98 -16.91
CA ALA A 328 12.72 13.87 -16.78
C ALA A 328 12.02 13.79 -15.40
N GLY A 329 12.45 12.90 -14.49
CA GLY A 329 11.83 12.72 -13.18
C GLY A 329 10.51 11.94 -13.21
N TRP A 330 10.36 11.03 -14.17
CA TRP A 330 9.18 10.18 -14.36
C TRP A 330 9.48 8.70 -14.05
N ARG A 331 10.23 8.44 -12.97
CA ARG A 331 10.57 7.11 -12.48
C ARG A 331 9.93 6.85 -11.11
N TRP A 332 9.36 5.65 -10.91
CA TRP A 332 9.07 5.03 -9.61
C TRP A 332 8.41 5.96 -8.57
N GLY A 333 7.30 6.60 -8.95
CA GLY A 333 6.56 7.48 -8.03
C GLY A 333 5.61 6.72 -7.10
N ARG A 334 5.53 7.16 -5.83
CA ARG A 334 4.36 6.91 -4.97
C ARG A 334 3.26 7.86 -5.42
N GLY A 335 2.48 7.49 -6.43
CA GLY A 335 1.43 8.36 -6.98
C GLY A 335 0.51 7.64 -7.95
N GLY A 336 -0.58 8.30 -8.33
CA GLY A 336 -1.49 7.80 -9.36
C GLY A 336 -0.81 7.74 -10.74
N LYS A 337 -1.21 6.79 -11.57
CA LYS A 337 -0.70 6.65 -12.94
C LYS A 337 -1.19 7.81 -13.82
N TRP A 338 -0.33 8.29 -14.73
CA TRP A 338 -0.65 9.33 -15.72
C TRP A 338 -0.71 8.73 -17.13
N PRO A 339 -1.66 9.10 -18.01
CA PRO A 339 -1.55 8.75 -19.42
C PRO A 339 -0.17 9.14 -19.97
N ALA A 340 0.50 8.26 -20.70
CA ALA A 340 1.88 8.49 -21.13
C ALA A 340 2.00 9.72 -22.06
N SER A 341 0.95 10.04 -22.82
CA SER A 341 0.86 11.27 -23.61
C SER A 341 0.86 12.54 -22.76
N ASP A 342 0.16 12.51 -21.63
CA ASP A 342 0.13 13.62 -20.68
C ASP A 342 1.43 13.73 -19.88
N ALA A 343 1.97 12.60 -19.43
CA ALA A 343 3.28 12.53 -18.79
C ALA A 343 4.38 13.11 -19.69
N ALA A 344 4.34 12.82 -20.99
CA ALA A 344 5.26 13.35 -21.97
C ALA A 344 5.18 14.89 -22.06
N ARG A 345 3.98 15.45 -22.13
CA ARG A 345 3.77 16.91 -22.16
C ARG A 345 4.30 17.59 -20.91
N LEU A 346 4.06 16.97 -19.75
CA LEU A 346 4.55 17.47 -18.46
C LEU A 346 6.07 17.38 -18.35
N ALA A 347 6.66 16.27 -18.80
CA ALA A 347 8.11 16.08 -18.89
C ALA A 347 8.76 17.15 -19.79
N ASP A 348 8.18 17.45 -20.96
CA ASP A 348 8.66 18.49 -21.87
C ASP A 348 8.60 19.90 -21.25
N ALA A 349 7.67 20.12 -20.32
CA ALA A 349 7.58 21.34 -19.52
C ALA A 349 8.51 21.35 -18.29
N GLY A 350 9.34 20.32 -18.10
CA GLY A 350 10.23 20.18 -16.94
C GLY A 350 9.51 19.83 -15.63
N ILE A 351 8.27 19.35 -15.71
CA ILE A 351 7.46 18.95 -14.54
C ILE A 351 7.67 17.46 -14.29
N THR A 352 8.20 17.13 -13.11
CA THR A 352 8.42 15.74 -12.67
C THR A 352 7.13 15.06 -12.22
N CYS A 353 7.12 13.73 -12.12
CA CYS A 353 5.96 12.97 -11.64
C CYS A 353 5.53 13.40 -10.22
N ASP A 354 6.48 13.62 -9.32
CA ASP A 354 6.20 14.06 -7.95
C ASP A 354 5.57 15.46 -7.94
N ARG A 355 6.14 16.41 -8.70
CA ARG A 355 5.59 17.77 -8.82
C ARG A 355 4.18 17.76 -9.40
N ALA A 356 3.93 16.97 -10.44
CA ALA A 356 2.60 16.79 -11.02
C ALA A 356 1.60 16.19 -10.02
N GLY A 357 2.05 15.22 -9.21
CA GLY A 357 1.26 14.65 -8.11
C GLY A 357 0.86 15.70 -7.08
N LEU A 358 1.82 16.50 -6.60
CA LEU A 358 1.54 17.57 -5.63
C LEU A 358 0.60 18.63 -6.21
N LEU A 359 0.79 19.04 -7.48
CA LEU A 359 -0.11 19.99 -8.15
C LEU A 359 -1.54 19.46 -8.27
N ARG A 360 -1.70 18.17 -8.56
CA ARG A 360 -3.02 17.53 -8.59
C ARG A 360 -3.69 17.57 -7.21
N GLU A 361 -2.95 17.31 -6.14
CA GLU A 361 -3.45 17.36 -4.77
C GLU A 361 -3.87 18.78 -4.34
N THR A 362 -3.28 19.83 -4.92
CA THR A 362 -3.64 21.23 -4.67
C THR A 362 -4.72 21.78 -5.62
N GLY A 363 -5.39 20.90 -6.37
CA GLY A 363 -6.55 21.26 -7.21
C GLY A 363 -6.24 21.53 -8.68
N HIS A 364 -4.99 21.32 -9.13
CA HIS A 364 -4.64 21.31 -10.56
C HIS A 364 -4.90 19.91 -11.13
N ASP A 365 -6.17 19.54 -11.21
CA ASP A 365 -6.63 18.18 -11.54
C ASP A 365 -6.50 17.78 -13.03
N THR A 366 -6.24 18.72 -13.94
CA THR A 366 -6.00 18.46 -15.36
C THR A 366 -4.58 18.84 -15.79
N VAL A 367 -4.09 18.23 -16.88
CA VAL A 367 -2.76 18.49 -17.42
C VAL A 367 -2.61 19.94 -17.86
N GLU A 368 -3.67 20.53 -18.43
CA GLU A 368 -3.69 21.93 -18.82
C GLU A 368 -3.58 22.85 -17.60
N LYS A 369 -4.26 22.52 -16.49
CA LYS A 369 -4.14 23.28 -15.24
C LYS A 369 -2.77 23.14 -14.60
N ILE A 370 -2.10 22.00 -14.76
CA ILE A 370 -0.75 21.73 -14.26
C ILE A 370 0.29 22.47 -15.09
N LEU A 371 0.17 22.44 -16.42
CA LEU A 371 1.04 23.17 -17.34
C LEU A 371 0.92 24.69 -17.17
N ALA A 372 -0.28 25.18 -16.86
CA ALA A 372 -0.53 26.59 -16.57
C ALA A 372 -0.26 26.96 -15.10
N ALA A 373 0.14 26.02 -14.25
CA ALA A 373 0.36 26.27 -12.83
C ALA A 373 1.69 27.00 -12.62
N GLU A 374 1.62 28.25 -12.18
CA GLU A 374 2.79 29.03 -11.83
C GLU A 374 2.86 29.24 -10.30
N PRO A 375 4.04 29.10 -9.68
CA PRO A 375 4.21 29.45 -8.28
C PRO A 375 3.96 30.94 -8.07
N PRO A 376 3.40 31.34 -6.91
CA PRO A 376 3.28 32.74 -6.55
C PRO A 376 4.64 33.46 -6.65
N GLN A 377 4.63 34.67 -7.20
CA GLN A 377 5.81 35.52 -7.24
C GLN A 377 5.98 36.22 -5.89
N LEU A 378 7.14 36.02 -5.27
CA LEU A 378 7.47 36.64 -4.00
C LEU A 378 8.07 38.05 -4.21
N PRO A 379 7.86 38.98 -3.26
CA PRO A 379 8.63 40.21 -3.20
C PRO A 379 10.13 39.90 -3.12
N ASP A 380 10.97 40.73 -3.74
CA ASP A 380 12.44 40.63 -3.73
C ASP A 380 13.09 41.30 -2.50
N THR A 381 12.27 41.74 -1.55
CA THR A 381 12.72 42.45 -0.35
C THR A 381 13.01 41.47 0.77
N GLY A 382 14.16 41.61 1.44
CA GLY A 382 14.45 40.82 2.63
C GLY A 382 13.39 41.02 3.72
N GLY A 383 13.14 39.97 4.51
CA GLY A 383 12.05 39.97 5.48
C GLY A 383 11.84 38.59 6.07
N ARG A 384 10.67 38.35 6.67
CA ARG A 384 10.25 37.03 7.15
C ARG A 384 9.31 36.40 6.14
N TYR A 385 9.70 35.24 5.59
CA TYR A 385 8.83 34.39 4.78
C TYR A 385 8.39 33.19 5.60
N ILE A 386 7.08 32.96 5.68
CA ILE A 386 6.49 31.78 6.31
C ILE A 386 5.75 31.01 5.23
N LEU A 387 6.12 29.76 5.00
CA LEU A 387 5.57 28.88 3.97
C LEU A 387 4.85 27.72 4.66
N ARG A 388 3.52 27.72 4.66
CA ARG A 388 2.73 26.69 5.32
C ARG A 388 2.20 25.71 4.29
N ASP A 389 2.48 24.43 4.49
CA ASP A 389 1.72 23.35 3.87
C ASP A 389 0.26 23.44 4.35
N GLY A 390 -0.69 23.44 3.42
CA GLY A 390 -2.13 23.44 3.72
C GLY A 390 -2.60 22.19 4.46
N ARG A 391 -1.77 21.15 4.58
CA ARG A 391 -2.03 19.95 5.37
C ARG A 391 -1.86 20.27 6.86
N LEU A 392 -2.93 20.04 7.63
CA LEU A 392 -2.91 20.07 9.10
C LEU A 392 -1.79 19.15 9.60
N GLY A 393 -0.73 19.72 10.18
CA GLY A 393 0.39 18.90 10.60
C GLY A 393 1.68 19.65 10.89
N TYR A 394 2.66 19.63 9.99
CA TYR A 394 4.05 19.70 10.44
C TYR A 394 5.07 20.23 9.41
N LEU A 395 4.65 21.05 8.44
CA LEU A 395 5.58 21.58 7.42
C LEU A 395 5.44 23.09 7.22
N THR A 396 5.54 23.85 8.32
CA THR A 396 5.86 25.27 8.20
C THR A 396 7.35 25.42 7.96
N GLU A 397 7.74 25.93 6.80
CA GLU A 397 9.11 26.33 6.51
C GLU A 397 9.23 27.85 6.66
N VAL A 398 10.35 28.30 7.24
CA VAL A 398 10.57 29.71 7.52
C VAL A 398 11.97 30.11 7.02
N THR A 399 12.06 31.24 6.34
CA THR A 399 13.33 31.80 5.82
C THR A 399 13.28 33.32 5.81
N ASP A 400 14.45 33.95 5.79
CA ASP A 400 14.60 35.38 5.55
C ASP A 400 15.12 35.74 4.15
N ASP A 401 15.36 34.74 3.31
CA ASP A 401 15.88 34.91 1.96
C ASP A 401 14.76 34.72 0.91
N PRO A 402 14.44 35.74 0.09
CA PRO A 402 13.44 35.62 -0.98
C PRO A 402 13.77 34.53 -2.00
N VAL A 403 15.05 34.27 -2.29
CA VAL A 403 15.50 33.26 -3.25
C VAL A 403 15.21 31.85 -2.70
N VAL A 404 15.48 31.62 -1.42
CA VAL A 404 15.15 30.35 -0.75
C VAL A 404 13.65 30.15 -0.69
N ALA A 405 12.90 31.19 -0.34
CA ALA A 405 11.45 31.13 -0.28
C ALA A 405 10.85 30.80 -1.66
N GLN A 406 11.34 31.44 -2.72
CA GLN A 406 10.88 31.19 -4.08
C GLN A 406 11.25 29.78 -4.54
N ALA A 407 12.47 29.31 -4.24
CA ALA A 407 12.89 27.94 -4.54
C ALA A 407 12.00 26.90 -3.86
N GLN A 408 11.51 27.18 -2.64
CA GLN A 408 10.57 26.32 -1.94
C GLN A 408 9.19 26.30 -2.61
N LEU A 409 8.62 27.46 -2.98
CA LEU A 409 7.35 27.50 -3.75
C LEU A 409 7.49 26.78 -5.10
N ASN A 410 8.64 26.90 -5.75
CA ASN A 410 8.96 26.20 -6.99
C ASN A 410 9.09 24.68 -6.80
N ARG A 411 9.41 24.21 -5.58
CA ARG A 411 9.52 22.79 -5.24
C ARG A 411 8.19 22.19 -4.78
N ASP A 412 7.45 22.87 -3.91
CA ASP A 412 6.27 22.34 -3.24
C ASP A 412 4.98 23.17 -3.46
N PRO A 413 4.04 22.71 -4.30
CA PRO A 413 2.76 23.38 -4.53
C PRO A 413 1.87 23.53 -3.30
N HIS A 414 1.99 22.67 -2.27
CA HIS A 414 1.14 22.76 -1.08
C HIS A 414 1.33 24.06 -0.30
N THR A 415 2.47 24.72 -0.51
CA THR A 415 2.81 26.00 0.12
C THR A 415 2.24 27.22 -0.59
N TRP A 416 1.66 27.07 -1.79
CA TRP A 416 1.19 28.19 -2.61
C TRP A 416 0.03 28.96 -2.00
N ALA A 417 -0.87 28.29 -1.29
CA ALA A 417 -2.01 28.93 -0.62
C ALA A 417 -1.67 29.42 0.80
N GLY A 418 -0.58 28.92 1.39
CA GLY A 418 -0.27 29.08 2.82
C GLY A 418 0.95 29.94 3.11
N TRP A 419 1.42 30.77 2.17
CA TRP A 419 2.58 31.63 2.40
C TRP A 419 2.23 33.04 2.88
N SER A 420 3.16 33.68 3.60
CA SER A 420 3.09 35.09 3.99
C SER A 420 4.47 35.72 4.06
N HIS A 421 4.53 37.05 3.90
CA HIS A 421 5.76 37.82 3.95
C HIS A 421 5.60 39.06 4.86
N THR A 422 6.59 39.31 5.72
CA THR A 422 6.74 40.56 6.48
C THR A 422 8.05 41.23 6.09
N ALA A 423 8.02 42.37 5.40
CA ALA A 423 9.22 43.03 4.90
C ALA A 423 10.05 43.68 6.01
N GLY A 424 11.38 43.74 5.84
CA GLY A 424 12.27 44.54 6.68
C GLY A 424 12.52 44.00 8.09
N VAL A 425 12.05 42.79 8.40
CA VAL A 425 12.37 42.09 9.66
C VAL A 425 13.51 41.10 9.44
N THR A 426 14.33 40.90 10.46
CA THR A 426 15.47 39.98 10.42
C THR A 426 15.36 38.96 11.54
N ALA A 427 15.86 37.75 11.31
CA ALA A 427 15.93 36.72 12.34
C ALA A 427 16.95 37.13 13.41
N VAL A 428 16.51 37.21 14.66
CA VAL A 428 17.30 37.56 15.84
C VAL A 428 17.89 36.29 16.47
N HIS A 429 17.09 35.23 16.53
CA HIS A 429 17.50 33.92 17.03
C HIS A 429 16.83 32.80 16.25
N VAL A 430 17.55 31.70 16.03
CA VAL A 430 17.02 30.48 15.39
C VAL A 430 17.40 29.24 16.20
N ALA A 431 16.38 28.57 16.75
CA ALA A 431 16.52 27.30 17.47
C ALA A 431 16.06 26.12 16.59
N GLY A 432 16.88 25.07 16.51
CA GLY A 432 16.63 23.91 15.65
C GLY A 432 16.90 24.20 14.15
N HIS A 433 17.48 23.24 13.42
CA HIS A 433 17.86 23.42 12.01
C HIS A 433 17.54 22.21 11.13
N ARG A 434 17.16 21.08 11.72
CA ARG A 434 16.99 19.80 10.99
C ARG A 434 15.72 19.03 11.34
N SER A 435 14.96 19.47 12.33
CA SER A 435 13.66 18.89 12.66
C SER A 435 12.55 19.82 12.20
N ARG A 436 11.37 19.25 11.94
CA ARG A 436 10.12 19.94 11.59
C ARG A 436 9.57 20.82 12.75
N SER A 437 10.37 21.10 13.77
CA SER A 437 9.96 21.57 15.09
C SER A 437 10.83 22.71 15.66
N GLY A 438 11.54 23.46 14.81
CA GLY A 438 12.32 24.63 15.25
C GLY A 438 11.46 25.88 15.52
N TRP A 439 12.09 26.92 16.06
CA TRP A 439 11.47 28.25 16.19
C TRP A 439 12.44 29.38 15.88
N GLN A 440 11.89 30.55 15.56
CA GLN A 440 12.65 31.75 15.22
C GLN A 440 12.07 32.98 15.92
N LEU A 441 12.93 33.79 16.53
CA LEU A 441 12.58 35.11 17.04
C LEU A 441 13.01 36.17 16.02
N TRP A 442 12.14 37.14 15.78
CA TRP A 442 12.34 38.19 14.76
C TRP A 442 12.55 39.57 15.37
N SER A 443 13.09 40.50 14.60
CA SER A 443 13.41 41.87 15.05
C SER A 443 12.17 42.71 15.36
N ASP A 444 10.99 42.32 14.87
CA ASP A 444 9.68 42.89 15.25
C ASP A 444 9.13 42.30 16.57
N GLY A 445 9.88 41.38 17.19
CA GLY A 445 9.52 40.69 18.42
C GLY A 445 8.43 39.63 18.24
N GLU A 446 8.18 39.17 17.02
CA GLU A 446 7.33 38.00 16.76
C GLU A 446 8.11 36.69 16.90
N LEU A 447 7.41 35.63 17.30
CA LEU A 447 7.93 34.27 17.42
C LEU A 447 7.25 33.37 16.40
N THR A 448 8.02 32.71 15.54
CA THR A 448 7.51 31.71 14.59
C THR A 448 7.96 30.31 14.95
N ILE A 449 7.08 29.33 14.71
CA ILE A 449 7.39 27.91 14.83
C ILE A 449 7.43 27.31 13.43
N GLY A 450 8.52 26.62 13.10
CA GLY A 450 8.74 26.01 11.80
C GLY A 450 10.20 25.63 11.54
N GLY A 451 10.42 24.85 10.50
CA GLY A 451 11.75 24.49 10.03
C GLY A 451 12.46 25.69 9.41
N TRP A 452 13.61 26.10 9.96
CA TRP A 452 14.43 27.16 9.39
C TRP A 452 15.16 26.72 8.12
N ARG A 453 15.07 27.53 7.07
CA ARG A 453 15.74 27.34 5.77
C ARG A 453 16.67 28.53 5.50
N PRO A 454 17.97 28.44 5.86
CA PRO A 454 18.92 29.52 5.55
C PRO A 454 19.24 29.57 4.05
N ALA A 455 19.68 30.74 3.58
CA ALA A 455 20.30 30.94 2.27
C ALA A 455 21.48 29.99 2.03
N ASP A 456 22.31 29.87 3.06
CA ASP A 456 23.51 29.04 3.06
C ASP A 456 23.52 28.22 4.35
N TYR A 457 23.55 26.89 4.19
CA TYR A 457 23.61 25.95 5.32
C TYR A 457 24.92 26.02 6.11
N THR A 458 25.93 26.72 5.60
CA THR A 458 27.20 26.98 6.30
C THR A 458 27.20 28.29 7.06
N ALA A 459 26.21 29.18 6.83
CA ALA A 459 26.12 30.44 7.54
C ALA A 459 25.85 30.20 9.03
N PRO A 460 26.54 30.95 9.93
CA PRO A 460 26.25 30.88 11.35
C PRO A 460 24.82 31.35 11.61
N LYS A 461 24.09 30.61 12.45
CA LYS A 461 22.72 30.99 12.81
C LYS A 461 22.74 32.31 13.61
N PRO A 462 21.72 33.17 13.41
CA PRO A 462 21.43 34.21 14.38
C PRO A 462 21.23 33.59 15.77
N ALA A 463 22.04 34.04 16.72
CA ALA A 463 22.07 33.49 18.08
C ALA A 463 22.40 34.60 19.09
N SER A 464 21.46 35.53 19.29
CA SER A 464 21.67 36.68 20.19
C SER A 464 21.09 36.51 21.61
N LEU A 465 20.28 35.47 21.84
CA LEU A 465 19.59 35.27 23.11
C LEU A 465 20.48 34.55 24.14
N PRO A 466 20.38 34.91 25.43
CA PRO A 466 20.99 34.14 26.51
C PRO A 466 20.48 32.70 26.57
N ALA A 467 21.33 31.76 27.00
CA ALA A 467 21.00 30.33 27.02
C ALA A 467 19.74 30.02 27.85
N GLN A 468 19.52 30.72 28.97
CA GLN A 468 18.31 30.55 29.77
C GLN A 468 17.04 30.96 29.02
N VAL A 469 17.08 32.01 28.19
CA VAL A 469 15.92 32.43 27.39
C VAL A 469 15.60 31.38 26.34
N VAL A 470 16.63 30.86 25.66
CA VAL A 470 16.47 29.80 24.66
C VAL A 470 15.83 28.55 25.27
N GLN A 471 16.33 28.12 26.43
CA GLN A 471 15.79 26.96 27.14
C GLN A 471 14.30 27.13 27.50
N VAL A 472 13.89 28.35 27.85
CA VAL A 472 12.50 28.65 28.20
C VAL A 472 11.62 28.62 26.96
N LEU A 473 12.04 29.27 25.88
CA LEU A 473 11.29 29.29 24.63
C LEU A 473 11.20 27.89 23.98
N ASP A 474 12.25 27.07 24.05
CA ASP A 474 12.22 25.67 23.61
C ASP A 474 11.09 24.90 24.32
N MET A 475 10.96 25.09 25.63
CA MET A 475 9.92 24.46 26.44
C MET A 475 8.53 25.03 26.14
N LEU A 476 8.41 26.34 25.88
CA LEU A 476 7.14 26.94 25.44
C LEU A 476 6.68 26.33 24.11
N VAL A 477 7.57 26.33 23.12
CA VAL A 477 7.28 25.86 21.76
C VAL A 477 6.98 24.36 21.71
N ALA A 478 7.58 23.57 22.58
CA ALA A 478 7.32 22.13 22.66
C ALA A 478 5.98 21.78 23.34
N ALA A 479 5.29 22.74 23.94
CA ALA A 479 4.01 22.50 24.62
C ALA A 479 2.83 22.43 23.67
N ASN A 480 2.00 21.40 23.83
CA ASN A 480 0.83 21.10 23.02
C ASN A 480 -0.25 22.19 23.06
N ASN A 481 -0.23 23.06 24.08
CA ASN A 481 -1.21 24.14 24.25
C ASN A 481 -0.57 25.54 24.17
N PHE A 482 0.66 25.65 23.70
CA PHE A 482 1.27 26.96 23.47
C PHE A 482 0.80 27.56 22.15
N ASP A 483 0.36 28.81 22.20
CA ASP A 483 0.06 29.61 21.01
C ASP A 483 1.09 30.75 20.92
N PRO A 484 1.93 30.79 19.87
CA PRO A 484 2.85 31.91 19.61
C PRO A 484 2.16 33.27 19.58
N ALA A 485 0.86 33.33 19.27
CA ALA A 485 0.09 34.55 19.27
C ALA A 485 -0.18 35.12 20.67
N ASP A 486 0.02 34.35 21.75
CA ASP A 486 -0.07 34.84 23.15
C ASP A 486 1.19 35.62 23.56
N ARG A 487 1.53 36.61 22.74
CA ARG A 487 2.69 37.49 22.88
C ARG A 487 2.81 38.15 24.25
N PRO A 488 1.72 38.64 24.90
CA PRO A 488 1.82 39.23 26.24
C PRO A 488 2.38 38.28 27.31
N PHE A 489 2.18 36.96 27.16
CA PHE A 489 2.72 35.98 28.09
C PHE A 489 4.22 35.73 27.90
N TRP A 490 4.67 35.44 26.67
CA TRP A 490 6.03 34.97 26.45
C TRP A 490 7.04 36.09 26.15
N GLN A 491 6.62 37.24 25.59
CA GLN A 491 7.54 38.31 25.21
C GLN A 491 8.34 38.87 26.39
N PRO A 492 7.78 39.08 27.60
CA PRO A 492 8.55 39.50 28.76
C PRO A 492 9.70 38.56 29.12
N LEU A 493 9.61 37.27 28.76
CA LEU A 493 10.63 36.27 29.07
C LEU A 493 11.92 36.48 28.28
N LEU A 494 11.91 37.29 27.22
CA LEU A 494 13.11 37.64 26.45
C LEU A 494 14.16 38.41 27.28
N THR A 495 13.74 39.08 28.35
CA THR A 495 14.61 39.83 29.27
C THR A 495 14.91 39.03 30.55
N THR A 496 14.88 37.70 30.49
CA THR A 496 15.14 36.85 31.65
C THR A 496 16.62 36.93 32.04
N ALA A 497 16.87 37.51 33.21
CA ALA A 497 18.19 37.57 33.83
C ALA A 497 18.55 36.23 34.49
N THR A 498 17.61 35.64 35.25
CA THR A 498 17.81 34.35 35.92
C THR A 498 16.59 33.45 35.80
N TYR A 499 16.83 32.15 35.64
CA TYR A 499 15.81 31.11 35.54
C TYR A 499 15.98 30.09 36.65
N THR A 500 14.91 29.82 37.40
CA THR A 500 14.84 28.70 38.35
C THR A 500 13.69 27.75 38.02
N LYS A 501 13.99 26.46 38.05
CA LYS A 501 13.04 25.36 37.86
C LYS A 501 12.88 24.60 39.18
N GLN A 502 11.64 24.33 39.57
CA GLN A 502 11.30 23.52 40.74
C GLN A 502 10.33 22.41 40.35
N GLN A 503 10.69 21.15 40.63
CA GLN A 503 9.76 20.04 40.50
C GLN A 503 8.83 20.00 41.71
N LEU A 504 7.52 20.08 41.46
CA LEU A 504 6.50 20.09 42.51
C LEU A 504 5.92 18.70 42.75
N ASP A 505 5.81 17.88 41.70
CA ASP A 505 5.23 16.54 41.77
C ASP A 505 5.76 15.65 40.62
N SER A 506 5.75 14.34 40.81
CA SER A 506 5.97 13.37 39.74
C SER A 506 5.42 11.99 40.11
N ASP A 507 4.84 11.33 39.10
CA ASP A 507 4.36 9.97 39.17
C ASP A 507 4.98 9.17 38.02
N LYS A 508 5.44 7.95 38.30
CA LYS A 508 5.99 7.02 37.31
C LYS A 508 5.36 5.65 37.49
N ASP A 509 4.97 5.00 36.39
CA ASP A 509 4.51 3.62 36.35
C ASP A 509 5.32 2.86 35.30
N HIS A 510 6.17 1.94 35.75
CA HIS A 510 7.04 1.14 34.90
C HIS A 510 6.63 -0.33 34.99
N ARG A 511 6.32 -0.95 33.85
CA ARG A 511 5.87 -2.35 33.82
C ARG A 511 6.48 -3.08 32.63
N GLY A 512 7.34 -4.07 32.91
CA GLY A 512 7.73 -5.16 32.01
C GLY A 512 7.60 -4.90 30.51
N GLY A 513 8.36 -3.93 30.00
CA GLY A 513 8.34 -3.57 28.58
C GLY A 513 7.53 -2.32 28.22
N SER A 514 6.99 -1.57 29.16
CA SER A 514 6.40 -0.25 28.90
C SER A 514 6.43 0.63 30.13
N GLY A 515 6.18 1.93 29.97
CA GLY A 515 5.99 2.82 31.10
C GLY A 515 5.35 4.14 30.73
N GLU A 516 4.83 4.79 31.74
CA GLU A 516 4.27 6.14 31.67
C GLU A 516 4.89 6.96 32.81
N GLU A 517 5.15 8.24 32.57
CA GLU A 517 5.59 9.18 33.59
C GLU A 517 4.88 10.52 33.43
N ALA A 518 4.62 11.20 34.55
CA ALA A 518 4.16 12.58 34.56
C ALA A 518 4.97 13.42 35.55
N GLU A 519 5.27 14.65 35.18
CA GLU A 519 5.97 15.63 36.03
C GLU A 519 5.20 16.95 36.06
N LEU A 520 5.04 17.54 37.25
CA LEU A 520 4.57 18.91 37.43
C LEU A 520 5.74 19.78 37.87
N LEU A 521 6.05 20.79 37.05
CA LEU A 521 7.18 21.69 37.22
C LEU A 521 6.68 23.13 37.38
N ARG A 522 7.35 23.90 38.22
CA ARG A 522 7.22 25.36 38.35
C ARG A 522 8.48 26.02 37.79
N HIS A 523 8.29 27.10 37.07
CA HIS A 523 9.34 27.91 36.48
C HIS A 523 9.17 29.34 36.97
N ASP A 524 10.22 29.89 37.56
CA ASP A 524 10.30 31.30 37.95
C ASP A 524 11.40 31.98 37.14
N MET A 525 11.06 33.10 36.50
CA MET A 525 11.96 33.93 35.70
C MET A 525 12.08 35.30 36.36
N VAL A 526 13.28 35.69 36.74
CA VAL A 526 13.55 37.07 37.17
C VAL A 526 13.96 37.87 35.94
N LEU A 527 13.19 38.91 35.62
CA LEU A 527 13.45 39.79 34.49
C LEU A 527 14.48 40.87 34.85
N ASP A 528 15.00 41.58 33.84
CA ASP A 528 15.96 42.67 34.04
C ASP A 528 15.43 43.79 34.98
N ASP A 529 14.12 44.03 34.99
CA ASP A 529 13.44 44.99 35.87
C ASP A 529 13.16 44.46 37.29
N GLN A 530 13.68 43.27 37.62
CA GLN A 530 13.47 42.55 38.88
C GLN A 530 12.06 42.00 39.12
N SER A 531 11.14 42.13 38.15
CA SER A 531 9.86 41.44 38.23
C SER A 531 10.04 39.92 38.05
N VAL A 532 9.11 39.14 38.61
CA VAL A 532 9.14 37.68 38.53
C VAL A 532 7.93 37.19 37.72
N VAL A 533 8.19 36.45 36.66
CA VAL A 533 7.17 35.72 35.90
C VAL A 533 7.21 34.26 36.31
N THR A 534 6.07 33.74 36.77
CA THR A 534 5.90 32.34 37.14
C THR A 534 4.96 31.62 36.19
N PHE A 535 5.34 30.44 35.74
CA PHE A 535 4.44 29.51 35.05
C PHE A 535 4.76 28.07 35.44
N TRP A 536 3.89 27.16 35.03
CA TRP A 536 4.00 25.74 35.32
C TRP A 536 3.95 24.92 34.04
N THR A 537 4.69 23.82 34.01
CA THR A 537 4.58 22.83 32.93
C THR A 537 4.18 21.46 33.47
N VAL A 538 3.38 20.74 32.71
CA VAL A 538 3.10 19.32 32.91
C VAL A 538 3.72 18.55 31.75
N ARG A 539 4.64 17.62 32.03
CA ARG A 539 5.21 16.71 31.03
C ARG A 539 4.67 15.32 31.27
N ALA A 540 4.19 14.66 30.22
CA ALA A 540 3.69 13.29 30.28
C ALA A 540 4.42 12.45 29.21
N GLY A 541 5.26 11.52 29.65
CA GLY A 541 6.01 10.62 28.78
C GLY A 541 5.41 9.22 28.78
N TRP A 542 5.57 8.51 27.67
CA TRP A 542 5.24 7.09 27.56
C TRP A 542 6.27 6.36 26.70
N TRP A 543 6.46 5.07 26.93
CA TRP A 543 7.32 4.23 26.10
C TRP A 543 6.90 2.76 26.15
N HIS A 544 7.23 2.03 25.09
CA HIS A 544 7.04 0.60 24.93
C HIS A 544 8.31 -0.04 24.36
N LEU A 545 8.78 -1.12 24.97
CA LEU A 545 9.85 -2.01 24.51
C LEU A 545 9.19 -3.18 23.78
N GLY A 546 9.25 -3.15 22.45
CA GLY A 546 8.84 -4.20 21.52
C GLY A 546 9.81 -4.25 20.32
N GLU A 547 9.50 -5.02 19.27
CA GLU A 547 10.34 -5.09 18.05
C GLU A 547 10.62 -3.71 17.44
N ASP A 548 9.66 -2.78 17.56
CA ASP A 548 9.77 -1.42 17.02
C ASP A 548 10.07 -0.33 18.06
N GLY A 549 10.11 -0.66 19.36
CA GLY A 549 10.41 0.25 20.48
C GLY A 549 9.95 1.72 20.32
N ASP A 550 8.76 2.07 20.80
CA ASP A 550 8.19 3.42 20.61
C ASP A 550 8.20 4.24 21.91
N ALA A 551 8.32 5.56 21.79
CA ALA A 551 8.26 6.49 22.91
C ALA A 551 7.72 7.85 22.47
N GLY A 552 6.94 8.48 23.34
CA GLY A 552 6.38 9.81 23.12
C GLY A 552 6.42 10.65 24.38
N GLU A 553 6.37 11.96 24.19
CA GLU A 553 6.25 12.93 25.25
C GLU A 553 5.26 14.00 24.83
N ASP A 554 4.29 14.26 25.70
CA ASP A 554 3.41 15.40 25.62
C ASP A 554 3.80 16.43 26.68
N SER A 555 3.67 17.71 26.36
CA SER A 555 3.87 18.77 27.34
C SER A 555 2.77 19.82 27.30
N TRP A 556 2.46 20.39 28.46
CA TRP A 556 1.44 21.43 28.64
C TRP A 556 1.97 22.54 29.53
N ILE A 557 1.48 23.75 29.32
CA ILE A 557 1.85 24.95 30.06
C ILE A 557 0.63 25.60 30.69
N SER A 558 0.80 26.15 31.90
CA SER A 558 -0.21 26.99 32.53
C SER A 558 0.43 28.18 33.22
N THR A 559 -0.22 29.33 33.15
CA THR A 559 0.08 30.52 33.95
C THR A 559 -0.58 30.48 35.33
N SER A 560 -1.20 29.35 35.70
CA SER A 560 -1.83 29.14 37.00
C SER A 560 -1.45 27.78 37.61
N GLU A 561 -1.15 27.75 38.90
CA GLU A 561 -0.85 26.50 39.60
C GLU A 561 -2.05 25.55 39.61
N SER A 562 -3.25 26.07 39.82
CA SER A 562 -4.48 25.28 39.88
C SER A 562 -4.77 24.58 38.54
N GLY A 563 -4.59 25.29 37.42
CA GLY A 563 -4.73 24.73 36.07
C GLY A 563 -3.69 23.64 35.80
N ALA A 564 -2.41 23.89 36.12
CA ALA A 564 -1.37 22.88 35.95
C ALA A 564 -1.61 21.64 36.81
N ARG A 565 -2.05 21.80 38.06
CA ARG A 565 -2.41 20.67 38.94
C ARG A 565 -3.60 19.88 38.43
N GLN A 566 -4.55 20.52 37.74
CA GLN A 566 -5.64 19.81 37.10
C GLN A 566 -5.13 18.93 35.96
N VAL A 567 -4.39 19.50 35.01
CA VAL A 567 -3.82 18.74 33.88
C VAL A 567 -2.92 17.61 34.38
N TYR A 568 -2.07 17.86 35.37
CA TYR A 568 -1.25 16.82 35.99
C TYR A 568 -2.07 15.64 36.55
N ARG A 569 -3.20 15.91 37.22
CA ARG A 569 -4.08 14.84 37.72
C ARG A 569 -4.73 14.03 36.60
N GLU A 570 -4.99 14.66 35.45
CA GLU A 570 -5.58 14.02 34.27
C GLU A 570 -4.56 13.15 33.53
N GLN A 571 -3.30 13.63 33.43
CA GLN A 571 -2.23 12.97 32.68
C GLN A 571 -1.40 11.96 33.49
N ARG A 572 -1.42 12.03 34.83
CA ARG A 572 -0.62 11.10 35.65
C ARG A 572 -1.08 9.65 35.46
N PRO A 573 -0.13 8.68 35.51
CA PRO A 573 -0.45 7.26 35.39
C PRO A 573 -1.55 6.85 36.37
N LYS A 574 -2.64 6.27 35.85
CA LYS A 574 -3.71 5.74 36.70
C LYS A 574 -3.20 4.46 37.35
N LYS A 575 -2.88 4.53 38.64
CA LYS A 575 -2.56 3.35 39.45
C LYS A 575 -3.76 2.39 39.41
N ARG A 576 -3.74 1.42 38.48
CA ARG A 576 -4.72 0.33 38.45
C ARG A 576 -4.67 -0.31 39.83
N SER A 577 -5.81 -0.28 40.53
CA SER A 577 -5.98 -1.01 41.78
C SER A 577 -5.45 -2.42 41.54
N ALA A 578 -4.49 -2.84 42.36
CA ALA A 578 -3.99 -4.20 42.30
C ALA A 578 -5.20 -5.14 42.25
N PRO A 579 -5.23 -6.15 41.35
CA PRO A 579 -6.34 -7.10 41.33
C PRO A 579 -6.51 -7.62 42.76
N MET A 580 -7.68 -7.34 43.34
CA MET A 580 -8.04 -7.84 44.67
C MET A 580 -7.89 -9.36 44.58
N ARG A 581 -6.86 -9.89 45.26
CA ARG A 581 -6.57 -11.31 45.31
C ARG A 581 -7.64 -12.05 46.10
#